data_AF-A0A831P094-F1
#
_entry.id   AF-A0A831P094-F1
#
_cell.length_a   1.000
_cell.length_b   1.000
_cell.length_c   1.000
_cell.angle_alpha   90.00
_cell.angle_beta   90.00
_cell.angle_gamma   90.00
#
_symmetry.space_group_name_H-M   'P 1'
#
loop_
_entity.id
_entity.type
_entity.pdbx_description
1 polymer ?
#
loop_
_entity_poly.entity_id
_entity_poly.type
_entity_poly.pdbx_seq_one_letter_code
_entity_poly.pdbx_strand_id
1 'polypeptide(L)'
;MKVAYVGPHMGEEPPITGRRGAGTVFLTGCTLRCSYCQNYQISHQGLGQQFTPDRLIVKIAAMIDSYGVHNVSFVTPDHFFPHVFETVEGLRARGYGLPVVMNVSGYQSVEMLKRAENYTDIYLPDFKYADSGLANRLSSCPDYPEVALSALDEMLK
;
A
#
# COMPACT_ATOMS: atom_id res chain seq x y z
N MET A 1 -5.81 -3.46 12.59
CA MET A 1 -4.77 -3.77 11.57
C MET A 1 -3.40 -3.73 12.20
N LYS A 2 -2.42 -4.50 11.69
CA LYS A 2 -1.04 -4.49 12.20
C LYS A 2 -0.16 -3.63 11.29
N VAL A 3 0.61 -2.73 11.90
CA VAL A 3 1.43 -1.73 11.21
C VAL A 3 2.88 -1.87 11.68
N ALA A 4 3.81 -2.02 10.75
CA ALA A 4 5.23 -2.14 11.02
C ALA A 4 5.92 -0.79 11.15
N TYR A 5 5.50 0.20 10.36
CA TYR A 5 6.13 1.52 10.31
C TYR A 5 5.14 2.60 9.87
N VAL A 6 5.31 3.80 10.43
CA VAL A 6 4.66 5.05 9.98
C VAL A 6 5.71 6.15 10.05
N GLY A 7 6.05 6.76 8.92
CA GLY A 7 7.05 7.83 8.86
C GLY A 7 7.47 8.22 7.44
N PRO A 8 8.35 9.23 7.31
CA PRO A 8 8.85 9.66 6.01
C PRO A 8 9.74 8.58 5.39
N HIS A 9 9.43 8.19 4.17
CA HIS A 9 10.21 7.26 3.37
C HIS A 9 10.82 7.97 2.16
N MET A 10 12.13 7.81 1.99
CA MET A 10 12.91 8.43 0.92
C MET A 10 13.29 7.44 -0.19
N GLY A 11 12.79 6.20 -0.11
CA GLY A 11 13.15 5.10 -1.00
C GLY A 11 12.21 4.90 -2.19
N GLU A 12 11.04 5.57 -2.24
CA GLU A 12 10.13 5.47 -3.39
C GLU A 12 10.69 6.23 -4.60
N GLU A 13 10.08 6.01 -5.76
CA GLU A 13 10.46 6.67 -7.01
C GLU A 13 10.41 8.20 -6.87
N PRO A 14 11.26 8.95 -7.60
CA PRO A 14 11.33 10.41 -7.49
C PRO A 14 9.99 11.16 -7.58
N PRO A 15 9.02 10.76 -8.44
CA PRO A 15 7.69 11.39 -8.48
C PRO A 15 6.88 11.23 -7.18
N ILE A 16 7.10 10.16 -6.43
CA ILE A 16 6.38 9.85 -5.19
C ILE A 16 7.13 10.44 -3.98
N THR A 17 8.45 10.24 -3.91
CA THR A 17 9.29 10.71 -2.80
C THR A 17 9.41 12.24 -2.78
N GLY A 18 9.52 12.88 -3.94
CA GLY A 18 9.77 14.31 -4.03
C GLY A 18 11.00 14.74 -3.23
N ARG A 19 10.89 15.83 -2.45
CA ARG A 19 11.99 16.35 -1.60
C ARG A 19 11.79 16.09 -0.12
N ARG A 20 10.55 15.85 0.31
CA ARG A 20 10.16 15.69 1.72
C ARG A 20 9.77 14.25 2.08
N GLY A 21 9.87 13.33 1.13
CA GLY A 21 9.53 11.93 1.32
C GLY A 21 8.05 11.63 1.09
N ALA A 22 7.78 10.34 0.88
CA ALA A 22 6.46 9.76 0.96
C ALA A 22 6.10 9.47 2.43
N GLY A 23 4.88 9.77 2.86
CA GLY A 23 4.41 9.44 4.20
C GLY A 23 3.99 7.97 4.26
N THR A 24 4.94 7.07 4.49
CA THR A 24 4.70 5.64 4.28
C THR A 24 4.17 4.95 5.53
N VAL A 25 3.12 4.17 5.32
CA VAL A 25 2.49 3.26 6.28
C VAL A 25 2.74 1.82 5.79
N PHE A 26 3.71 1.14 6.39
CA PHE A 26 3.96 -0.28 6.09
C PHE A 26 3.00 -1.16 6.89
N LEU A 27 2.05 -1.77 6.21
CA LEU A 27 1.12 -2.72 6.81
C LEU A 27 1.76 -4.12 6.86
N THR A 28 1.52 -4.83 7.95
CA THR A 28 2.05 -6.18 8.16
C THR A 28 1.21 -7.20 7.41
N GLY A 29 1.85 -8.13 6.71
CA GLY A 29 1.19 -9.14 5.88
C GLY A 29 1.29 -8.84 4.39
N CYS A 30 1.20 -9.89 3.57
CA CYS A 30 1.09 -9.79 2.11
C CYS A 30 0.38 -11.04 1.58
N THR A 31 -0.40 -10.87 0.52
CA THR A 31 -1.08 -11.95 -0.20
C THR A 31 -0.11 -12.81 -1.02
N LEU A 32 1.05 -12.27 -1.40
CA LEU A 32 2.11 -12.98 -2.14
C LEU A 32 3.20 -13.52 -1.22
N ARG A 33 3.89 -14.57 -1.70
CA ARG A 33 5.00 -15.23 -0.99
C ARG A 33 6.32 -15.15 -1.76
N CYS A 34 6.71 -13.94 -2.15
CA CYS A 34 7.90 -13.73 -2.98
C CYS A 34 9.18 -14.20 -2.28
N SER A 35 9.94 -15.09 -2.91
CA SER A 35 11.23 -15.59 -2.41
C SER A 35 12.32 -14.51 -2.30
N TYR A 36 12.14 -13.39 -3.01
CA TYR A 36 13.02 -12.22 -3.02
C TYR A 36 12.45 -11.02 -2.25
N CYS A 37 11.45 -11.21 -1.38
CA CYS A 37 10.80 -10.11 -0.68
C CYS A 37 11.78 -9.32 0.20
N GLN A 38 12.02 -8.06 -0.12
CA GLN A 38 12.85 -7.14 0.69
C GLN A 38 12.20 -6.82 2.05
N ASN A 39 10.88 -6.94 2.13
CA ASN A 39 10.08 -6.68 3.34
C ASN A 39 9.63 -7.98 4.02
N TYR A 40 10.42 -9.06 3.95
CA TYR A 40 10.04 -10.38 4.47
C TYR A 40 9.65 -10.36 5.96
N GLN A 41 10.39 -9.61 6.78
CA GLN A 41 10.09 -9.44 8.21
C GLN A 41 8.72 -8.81 8.46
N ILE A 42 8.27 -7.90 7.59
CA ILE A 42 6.96 -7.23 7.68
C ILE A 42 5.87 -8.12 7.08
N SER A 43 6.11 -8.66 5.90
CA SER A 43 5.09 -9.43 5.16
C SER A 43 4.84 -10.83 5.72
N HIS A 44 5.85 -11.50 6.27
CA HIS A 44 5.77 -12.93 6.64
C HIS A 44 6.11 -13.22 8.11
N GLN A 45 6.97 -12.41 8.76
CA GLN A 45 7.34 -12.64 10.17
C GLN A 45 6.47 -11.85 11.16
N GLY A 46 5.46 -11.12 10.67
CA GLY A 46 4.49 -10.46 11.53
C GLY A 46 5.04 -9.26 12.30
N LEU A 47 6.13 -8.64 11.84
CA LEU A 47 6.71 -7.44 12.45
C LEU A 47 5.69 -6.30 12.47
N GLY A 48 5.52 -5.65 13.62
CA GLY A 48 4.65 -4.49 13.78
C GLY A 48 3.76 -4.56 15.01
N GLN A 49 2.96 -3.51 15.21
CA GLN A 49 2.07 -3.35 16.36
C GLN A 49 0.62 -3.25 15.90
N GLN A 50 -0.33 -3.55 16.79
CA GLN A 50 -1.75 -3.40 16.49
C GLN A 50 -2.18 -1.93 16.55
N PHE A 51 -2.93 -1.53 15.54
CA PHE A 51 -3.53 -0.21 15.38
C PHE A 51 -5.03 -0.32 15.10
N THR A 52 -5.78 0.54 15.77
CA THR A 52 -7.11 0.96 15.33
C THR A 52 -6.97 2.07 14.27
N PRO A 53 -7.99 2.30 13.42
CA PRO A 53 -8.00 3.43 12.49
C PRO A 53 -7.72 4.77 13.17
N ASP A 54 -8.41 5.09 14.27
CA ASP A 54 -8.17 6.32 15.05
C ASP A 54 -6.71 6.50 15.49
N ARG A 55 -6.09 5.42 16.01
CA ARG A 55 -4.69 5.47 16.44
C ARG A 55 -3.76 5.71 15.25
N LEU A 56 -4.08 5.14 14.08
CA LEU A 56 -3.30 5.31 12.87
C LEU A 56 -3.45 6.71 12.30
N ILE A 57 -4.67 7.26 12.28
CA ILE A 57 -4.95 8.65 11.90
C ILE A 57 -4.08 9.62 12.70
N VAL A 58 -4.05 9.49 14.04
CA VAL A 58 -3.23 10.35 14.91
C VAL A 58 -1.73 10.24 14.57
N LYS A 59 -1.24 9.04 14.26
CA LYS A 59 0.16 8.85 13.87
C LYS A 59 0.50 9.43 12.50
N ILE A 60 -0.38 9.26 11.53
CA ILE A 60 -0.20 9.82 10.18
C ILE A 60 -0.26 11.36 10.26
N ALA A 61 -1.24 11.92 10.96
CA ALA A 61 -1.34 13.36 11.22
C ALA A 61 -0.04 13.93 11.81
N ALA A 62 0.47 13.31 12.89
CA ALA A 62 1.72 13.74 13.51
C ALA A 62 2.92 13.67 12.56
N MET A 63 2.98 12.65 11.68
CA MET A 63 4.00 12.56 10.63
C MET A 63 3.87 13.70 9.61
N ILE A 64 2.65 13.99 9.16
CA ILE A 64 2.39 15.08 8.22
C ILE A 64 2.84 16.41 8.83
N ASP A 65 2.44 16.70 10.05
CA ASP A 65 2.75 17.95 10.74
C ASP A 65 4.24 18.12 11.02
N SER A 66 4.94 17.02 11.37
CA SER A 66 6.35 17.06 11.74
C SER A 66 7.29 17.12 10.54
N TYR A 67 6.96 16.42 9.45
CA TYR A 67 7.88 16.21 8.32
C TYR A 67 7.42 16.88 7.02
N GLY A 68 6.14 17.25 6.91
CA GLY A 68 5.58 17.86 5.71
C GLY A 68 5.65 16.95 4.48
N VAL A 69 5.51 15.63 4.65
CA VAL A 69 5.56 14.63 3.56
C VAL A 69 4.64 14.98 2.39
N HIS A 70 4.95 14.47 1.20
CA HIS A 70 4.22 14.85 -0.02
C HIS A 70 2.90 14.11 -0.23
N ASN A 71 2.77 12.91 0.33
CA ASN A 71 1.63 12.02 0.19
C ASN A 71 1.53 11.10 1.41
N VAL A 72 0.46 10.33 1.50
CA VAL A 72 0.35 9.19 2.42
C VAL A 72 0.33 7.91 1.58
N SER A 73 1.36 7.08 1.72
CA SER A 73 1.51 5.83 0.96
C SER A 73 1.22 4.63 1.86
N PHE A 74 0.16 3.88 1.55
CA PHE A 74 -0.13 2.62 2.23
C PHE A 74 0.49 1.47 1.44
N VAL A 75 1.40 0.73 2.07
CA VAL A 75 2.12 -0.39 1.45
C VAL A 75 1.46 -1.71 1.83
N THR A 76 1.07 -2.48 0.80
CA THR A 76 0.28 -3.72 0.92
C THR A 76 -1.03 -3.54 1.74
N PRO A 77 -1.92 -2.61 1.35
CA PRO A 77 -3.15 -2.32 2.08
C PRO A 77 -4.32 -3.26 1.85
N ASP A 78 -4.24 -4.13 0.84
CA ASP A 78 -5.37 -4.87 0.28
C ASP A 78 -6.12 -5.73 1.31
N HIS A 79 -5.40 -6.44 2.18
CA HIS A 79 -6.01 -7.24 3.25
C HIS A 79 -6.53 -6.41 4.44
N PHE A 80 -6.33 -5.10 4.44
CA PHE A 80 -6.82 -4.17 5.47
C PHE A 80 -7.75 -3.07 4.93
N PHE A 81 -8.19 -3.15 3.66
CA PHE A 81 -8.94 -2.08 3.02
C PHE A 81 -10.07 -1.45 3.83
N PRO A 82 -10.97 -2.18 4.52
CA PRO A 82 -11.98 -1.54 5.36
C PRO A 82 -11.41 -0.57 6.41
N HIS A 83 -10.30 -0.95 7.05
CA HIS A 83 -9.63 -0.11 8.05
C HIS A 83 -8.84 1.03 7.41
N VAL A 84 -8.27 0.80 6.21
CA VAL A 84 -7.55 1.83 5.45
C VAL A 84 -8.53 2.90 4.97
N PHE A 85 -9.71 2.52 4.48
CA PHE A 85 -10.75 3.45 4.06
C PHE A 85 -11.20 4.34 5.22
N GLU A 86 -11.51 3.74 6.38
CA GLU A 86 -11.85 4.49 7.60
C GLU A 86 -10.73 5.45 8.02
N THR A 87 -9.46 5.03 7.87
CA THR A 87 -8.29 5.88 8.15
C THR A 87 -8.22 7.06 7.18
N VAL A 88 -8.42 6.84 5.88
CA VAL A 88 -8.39 7.88 4.85
C VAL A 88 -9.53 8.88 5.04
N GLU A 89 -10.76 8.40 5.28
CA GLU A 89 -11.91 9.25 5.59
C GLU A 89 -11.66 10.09 6.84
N GLY A 90 -11.15 9.47 7.90
CA GLY A 90 -10.85 10.15 9.15
C GLY A 90 -9.74 11.19 9.04
N LEU A 91 -8.75 10.99 8.15
CA LEU A 91 -7.73 12.00 7.82
C LEU A 91 -8.35 13.17 7.05
N ARG A 92 -9.12 12.88 5.99
CA ARG A 92 -9.81 13.89 5.17
C ARG A 92 -10.77 14.74 6.02
N ALA A 93 -11.55 14.11 6.88
CA ALA A 93 -12.48 14.79 7.81
C ALA A 93 -11.76 15.73 8.80
N ARG A 94 -10.49 15.48 9.10
CA ARG A 94 -9.64 16.31 9.97
C ARG A 94 -8.84 17.37 9.20
N GLY A 95 -9.06 17.51 7.89
CA GLY A 95 -8.40 18.50 7.05
C GLY A 95 -7.06 18.07 6.46
N TYR A 96 -6.64 16.81 6.64
CA TYR A 96 -5.44 16.27 6.00
C TYR A 96 -5.77 15.83 4.57
N GLY A 97 -5.55 16.72 3.60
CA GLY A 97 -5.87 16.52 2.18
C GLY A 97 -4.67 16.14 1.30
N LEU A 98 -3.66 15.46 1.82
CA LEU A 98 -2.55 14.97 1.01
C LEU A 98 -3.01 13.84 0.07
N PRO A 99 -2.40 13.70 -1.13
CA PRO A 99 -2.66 12.56 -2.01
C PRO A 99 -2.41 11.22 -1.29
N VAL A 100 -3.30 10.26 -1.51
CA VAL A 100 -3.20 8.89 -1.01
C VAL A 100 -2.66 7.98 -2.10
N VAL A 101 -1.54 7.33 -1.81
CA VAL A 101 -0.89 6.34 -2.67
C VAL A 101 -1.21 4.94 -2.15
N MET A 102 -1.74 4.07 -3.00
CA MET A 102 -1.86 2.63 -2.71
C MET A 102 -0.70 1.90 -3.37
N ASN A 103 0.32 1.57 -2.58
CA ASN A 103 1.47 0.77 -3.02
C ASN A 103 1.10 -0.72 -2.90
N VAL A 104 0.88 -1.37 -4.05
CA VAL A 104 0.21 -2.66 -4.16
C VAL A 104 1.00 -3.63 -5.03
N SER A 105 0.78 -4.93 -4.84
CA SER A 105 1.53 -5.99 -5.52
C SER A 105 1.16 -6.21 -6.99
N GLY A 106 0.15 -5.50 -7.50
CA GLY A 106 -0.50 -5.76 -8.79
C GLY A 106 -1.43 -6.98 -8.77
N TYR A 107 -1.42 -7.81 -7.72
CA TYR A 107 -2.22 -9.03 -7.63
C TYR A 107 -3.60 -8.82 -6.97
N GLN A 108 -4.17 -7.63 -7.13
CA GLN A 108 -5.46 -7.26 -6.53
C GLN A 108 -6.60 -7.72 -7.43
N SER A 109 -7.73 -8.12 -6.84
CA SER A 109 -8.93 -8.34 -7.64
C SER A 109 -9.53 -7.01 -8.10
N VAL A 110 -10.11 -7.01 -9.31
CA VAL A 110 -10.81 -5.84 -9.87
C VAL A 110 -11.91 -5.33 -8.93
N GLU A 111 -12.63 -6.23 -8.26
CA GLU A 111 -13.66 -5.85 -7.30
C GLU A 111 -13.10 -5.04 -6.12
N MET A 112 -11.93 -5.43 -5.60
CA MET A 112 -11.30 -4.70 -4.50
C MET A 112 -10.81 -3.32 -4.95
N LEU A 113 -10.32 -3.19 -6.18
CA LEU A 113 -9.89 -1.90 -6.74
C LEU A 113 -11.05 -0.92 -6.88
N LYS A 114 -12.20 -1.38 -7.41
CA LYS A 114 -13.43 -0.58 -7.49
C LYS A 114 -13.87 -0.04 -6.14
N ARG A 115 -13.70 -0.83 -5.07
CA ARG A 115 -14.03 -0.38 -3.70
C ARG A 115 -13.01 0.63 -3.18
N ALA A 116 -11.76 0.55 -3.63
CA ALA A 116 -10.66 1.43 -3.21
C ALA A 116 -10.60 2.76 -3.98
N GLU A 117 -11.29 2.87 -5.12
CA GLU A 117 -11.28 4.03 -6.04
C GLU A 117 -11.47 5.37 -5.31
N ASN A 118 -12.53 5.49 -4.50
CA ASN A 118 -12.83 6.73 -3.78
C ASN A 118 -11.81 7.12 -2.69
N TYR A 119 -10.89 6.21 -2.35
CA TYR A 119 -9.89 6.38 -1.29
C TYR A 119 -8.47 6.44 -1.83
N THR A 120 -8.29 6.35 -3.15
CA THR A 120 -7.00 6.25 -3.80
C THR A 120 -6.84 7.36 -4.81
N ASP A 121 -5.80 8.17 -4.67
CA ASP A 121 -5.47 9.20 -5.65
C ASP A 121 -4.42 8.69 -6.64
N ILE A 122 -3.54 7.77 -6.19
CA ILE A 122 -2.46 7.19 -7.00
C ILE A 122 -2.34 5.70 -6.69
N TYR A 123 -2.40 4.86 -7.71
CA TYR A 123 -1.96 3.47 -7.60
C TYR A 123 -0.46 3.38 -7.93
N LEU A 124 0.29 2.68 -7.08
CA LEU A 124 1.68 2.30 -7.32
C LEU A 124 1.78 0.77 -7.34
N PRO A 125 1.45 0.13 -8.47
CA PRO A 125 1.50 -1.32 -8.60
C PRO A 125 2.90 -1.81 -8.99
N ASP A 126 3.35 -2.86 -8.31
CA ASP A 126 4.50 -3.64 -8.76
C ASP A 126 4.04 -4.69 -9.78
N PHE A 127 4.25 -4.49 -11.09
CA PHE A 127 4.05 -5.56 -12.06
C PHE A 127 5.25 -6.51 -12.09
N LYS A 128 5.11 -7.68 -11.45
CA LYS A 128 6.24 -8.59 -11.14
C LYS A 128 6.51 -9.62 -12.21
N TYR A 129 5.48 -10.15 -12.87
CA TYR A 129 5.60 -11.30 -13.77
C TYR A 129 4.70 -11.19 -14.99
N ALA A 130 5.27 -11.46 -16.17
CA ALA A 130 4.54 -11.74 -17.40
C ALA A 130 4.48 -13.25 -17.72
N ASP A 131 5.15 -14.10 -16.93
CA ASP A 131 5.22 -15.56 -17.11
C ASP A 131 4.67 -16.29 -15.88
N SER A 132 3.68 -17.17 -16.11
CA SER A 132 3.03 -17.96 -15.06
C SER A 132 3.98 -18.92 -14.35
N GLY A 133 4.96 -19.47 -15.06
CA GLY A 133 5.96 -20.39 -14.50
C GLY A 133 6.87 -19.70 -13.49
N LEU A 134 7.35 -18.50 -13.81
CA LEU A 134 8.13 -17.65 -12.91
C LEU A 134 7.29 -17.17 -11.73
N ALA A 135 6.06 -16.73 -11.97
CA ALA A 135 5.17 -16.29 -10.91
C ALA A 135 4.89 -17.39 -9.87
N ASN A 136 4.61 -18.61 -10.35
CA ASN A 136 4.45 -19.77 -9.47
C ASN A 136 5.73 -20.10 -8.70
N ARG A 137 6.87 -20.13 -9.40
CA ARG A 137 8.16 -20.53 -8.80
C ARG A 137 8.64 -19.55 -7.75
N LEU A 138 8.47 -18.25 -7.99
CA LEU A 138 9.06 -17.20 -7.17
C LEU A 138 8.08 -16.62 -6.15
N SER A 139 6.77 -16.73 -6.36
CA SER A 139 5.74 -16.15 -5.48
C SER A 139 4.53 -17.03 -5.20
N SER A 140 4.47 -18.24 -5.77
CA SER A 140 3.35 -19.18 -5.62
C SER A 140 2.01 -18.64 -6.15
N CYS A 141 2.04 -17.87 -7.25
CA CYS A 141 0.86 -17.28 -7.90
C CYS A 141 0.88 -17.53 -9.43
N PRO A 142 0.53 -18.74 -9.91
CA PRO A 142 0.61 -19.09 -11.34
C PRO A 142 -0.25 -18.21 -12.26
N ASP A 143 -1.36 -17.69 -11.76
CA ASP A 143 -2.34 -16.83 -12.42
C ASP A 143 -1.99 -15.33 -12.35
N TYR A 144 -0.84 -14.97 -11.76
CA TYR A 144 -0.44 -13.58 -11.58
C TYR A 144 -0.49 -12.73 -12.87
N PRO A 145 0.04 -13.17 -14.04
CA PRO A 145 0.04 -12.30 -15.22
C PRO A 145 -1.37 -11.86 -15.64
N GLU A 146 -2.34 -12.78 -15.61
CA GLU A 146 -3.73 -12.50 -15.98
C GLU A 146 -4.40 -11.56 -14.97
N VAL A 147 -4.25 -11.87 -13.67
CA VAL A 147 -4.80 -11.05 -12.58
C VAL A 147 -4.20 -9.66 -12.59
N ALA A 148 -2.88 -9.55 -12.77
CA ALA A 148 -2.18 -8.28 -12.72
C ALA A 148 -2.50 -7.38 -13.92
N LEU A 149 -2.64 -7.92 -15.13
CA LEU A 149 -3.09 -7.14 -16.28
C LEU A 149 -4.53 -6.62 -16.07
N SER A 150 -5.42 -7.47 -15.57
CA SER A 150 -6.80 -7.06 -15.26
C SER A 150 -6.86 -5.99 -14.16
N ALA A 151 -5.99 -6.09 -13.16
CA ALA A 151 -5.86 -5.09 -12.10
C ALA A 151 -5.35 -3.75 -12.64
N LEU A 152 -4.31 -3.77 -13.48
CA LEU A 152 -3.74 -2.57 -14.10
C LEU A 152 -4.77 -1.86 -15.00
N ASP A 153 -5.54 -2.62 -15.78
CA ASP A 153 -6.62 -2.07 -16.62
C ASP A 153 -7.69 -1.34 -15.80
N GLU A 154 -7.96 -1.79 -14.58
CA GLU A 154 -8.89 -1.10 -13.66
C GLU A 154 -8.25 0.15 -13.03
N MET A 155 -6.98 0.08 -12.64
CA MET A 155 -6.25 1.22 -12.03
C MET A 155 -6.08 2.42 -12.97
N LEU A 156 -6.18 2.20 -14.28
CA LEU A 156 -6.00 3.23 -15.32
C LEU A 156 -7.30 3.93 -15.73
N LYS A 157 -8.46 3.50 -15.23
CA LYS A 157 -9.76 4.11 -15.53
C LYS A 157 -9.96 5.39 -14.73
#